data_AF-A0A815MVR1-F1
#
_entry.id   AF-A0A815MVR1-F1
#
_cell.length_a   1.000
_cell.length_b   1.000
_cell.length_c   1.000
_cell.angle_alpha   90.00
_cell.angle_beta   90.00
_cell.angle_gamma   90.00
#
_symmetry.space_group_name_H-M   'P 1'
#
loop_
_entity.id
_entity.type
_entity.pdbx_description
1 polymer ?
#
loop_
_entity_poly.entity_id
_entity_poly.type
_entity_poly.pdbx_seq_one_letter_code
_entity_poly.pdbx_strand_id
1 'polypeptide(L)'
;MRSLQNGVTAGERTIKDLDFPWILPDKPMFFHCSLGQEEISSSGTSYLNRTEANMVEKTATRLVKSGIKPEQIGIITPYEGVGVGVGVGVGVVKVPL
;
A
#
# COMPACT_ATOMS: atom_id res chain seq x y z
N MET A 1 29.31 7.02 -12.40
CA MET A 1 28.25 6.63 -11.44
C MET A 1 27.15 7.67 -11.56
N ARG A 2 25.95 7.31 -12.06
CA ARG A 2 24.82 8.26 -12.11
C ARG A 2 23.98 8.06 -10.86
N SER A 3 23.72 9.13 -10.11
CA SER A 3 22.77 9.12 -9.01
C SER A 3 21.35 9.40 -9.53
N LEU A 4 20.34 8.93 -8.80
CA LEU A 4 18.96 9.31 -9.07
C LEU A 4 18.79 10.80 -8.74
N GLN A 5 18.15 11.55 -9.64
CA GLN A 5 17.82 12.96 -9.45
C GLN A 5 16.30 13.11 -9.48
N ASN A 6 15.77 14.01 -8.67
CA ASN A 6 14.34 14.33 -8.67
C ASN A 6 14.05 15.32 -9.80
N GLY A 7 13.26 14.90 -10.80
CA GLY A 7 12.80 15.77 -11.89
C GLY A 7 11.49 16.50 -11.62
N VAL A 8 10.93 16.34 -10.41
CA VAL A 8 9.65 16.92 -9.97
C VAL A 8 9.76 17.38 -8.52
N THR A 9 8.93 18.34 -8.16
CA THR A 9 8.80 18.92 -6.82
C THR A 9 7.74 18.21 -5.99
N ALA A 10 7.73 18.46 -4.67
CA ALA A 10 6.67 17.95 -3.79
C ALA A 10 5.29 18.53 -4.14
N GLY A 11 5.21 19.79 -4.58
CA GLY A 11 3.96 20.44 -4.97
C GLY A 11 3.30 19.79 -6.19
N GLU A 12 4.10 19.37 -7.17
CA GLU A 12 3.64 18.61 -8.35
C GLU A 12 3.17 17.18 -8.01
N ARG A 13 3.50 16.72 -6.80
CA ARG A 13 3.11 15.41 -6.26
C ARG A 13 2.13 15.54 -5.09
N THR A 14 1.47 16.69 -4.93
CA THR A 14 0.46 16.90 -3.88
C THR A 14 -0.93 16.87 -4.48
N ILE A 15 -1.79 15.98 -3.98
CA ILE A 15 -3.20 15.94 -4.35
C ILE A 15 -3.94 16.96 -3.50
N LYS A 16 -4.52 17.98 -4.15
CA LYS A 16 -5.34 19.00 -3.49
C LYS A 16 -6.59 18.35 -2.89
N ASP A 17 -6.96 18.77 -1.69
CA ASP A 17 -8.16 18.34 -0.97
C ASP A 17 -8.23 16.83 -0.64
N LEU A 18 -7.09 16.13 -0.64
CA LEU A 18 -7.01 14.75 -0.18
C LEU A 18 -7.20 14.65 1.34
N ASP A 19 -8.37 14.22 1.79
CA ASP A 19 -8.65 13.95 3.22
C ASP A 19 -8.12 12.57 3.66
N PHE A 20 -6.80 12.40 3.62
CA PHE A 20 -6.13 11.18 4.08
C PHE A 20 -5.22 11.47 5.29
N PRO A 21 -5.36 10.74 6.42
CA PRO A 21 -4.62 11.01 7.64
C PRO A 21 -3.19 10.43 7.56
N TRP A 22 -2.31 11.09 6.82
CA TRP A 22 -0.88 10.75 6.83
C TRP A 22 -0.29 10.94 8.23
N ILE A 23 0.57 10.01 8.67
CA ILE A 23 1.28 10.13 9.96
C ILE A 23 2.14 11.40 10.02
N LEU A 24 2.76 11.73 8.88
CA LEU A 24 3.47 12.98 8.66
C LEU A 24 2.84 13.67 7.44
N PRO A 25 2.18 14.84 7.61
CA PRO A 25 1.43 15.48 6.53
C PRO A 25 2.23 15.81 5.26
N ASP A 26 3.54 16.03 5.41
CA ASP A 26 4.49 16.35 4.33
C ASP A 26 5.12 15.11 3.67
N LYS A 27 4.85 13.91 4.23
CA LYS A 27 5.42 12.64 3.76
C LYS A 27 4.29 11.65 3.53
N PRO A 28 3.81 11.52 2.27
CA PRO A 28 2.70 10.63 1.92
C PRO A 28 3.15 9.16 1.87
N MET A 29 3.73 8.68 2.96
CA MET A 29 4.22 7.31 3.13
C MET A 29 4.21 6.95 4.61
N PHE A 30 3.88 5.70 4.91
CA PHE A 30 4.02 5.11 6.23
C PHE A 30 4.31 3.62 6.10
N PHE A 31 4.82 3.03 7.17
CA PHE A 31 4.98 1.60 7.28
C PHE A 31 3.98 1.10 8.32
N HIS A 32 3.03 0.27 7.90
CA HIS A 32 2.11 -0.34 8.85
C HIS A 32 2.68 -1.68 9.32
N CYS A 33 3.22 -1.70 10.53
CA CYS A 33 3.66 -2.95 11.16
C CYS A 33 2.43 -3.83 11.43
N SER A 34 2.48 -5.08 10.96
CA SER A 34 1.55 -6.15 11.32
C SER A 34 2.32 -7.19 12.13
N LEU A 35 1.71 -7.69 13.20
CA LEU A 35 2.23 -8.82 13.99
C LEU A 35 1.37 -10.07 13.81
N GLY A 36 0.65 -10.16 12.69
CA GLY A 36 -0.23 -11.29 12.37
C GLY A 36 0.55 -12.56 12.09
N GLN A 37 -0.02 -13.70 12.47
CA GLN A 37 0.53 -15.02 12.17
C GLN A 37 0.37 -15.36 10.68
N GLU A 38 1.42 -15.91 10.08
CA GLU A 38 1.38 -16.43 8.71
C GLU A 38 0.67 -17.79 8.65
N GLU A 39 -0.16 -17.96 7.64
CA GLU A 39 -0.85 -19.21 7.33
C GLU A 39 -0.35 -19.77 6.00
N ILE A 40 -0.25 -21.09 5.89
CA ILE A 40 0.01 -21.75 4.61
C ILE A 40 -1.24 -21.59 3.73
N SER A 41 -1.04 -21.11 2.51
CA SER A 41 -2.11 -20.93 1.52
C SER A 41 -2.70 -22.27 1.08
N SER A 42 -3.93 -22.25 0.56
CA SER A 42 -4.62 -23.43 0.03
C SER A 42 -3.88 -24.14 -1.11
N SER A 43 -2.93 -23.47 -1.76
CA SER A 43 -2.04 -24.06 -2.77
C SER A 43 -0.88 -24.87 -2.17
N GLY A 44 -0.62 -24.76 -0.87
CA GLY A 44 0.48 -25.46 -0.16
C GLY A 44 1.88 -24.93 -0.46
N THR A 45 2.04 -24.00 -1.41
CA THR A 45 3.35 -23.48 -1.86
C THR A 45 3.56 -21.99 -1.57
N SER A 46 2.60 -21.35 -0.90
CA SER A 46 2.63 -19.91 -0.61
C SER A 46 2.14 -19.63 0.82
N TYR A 47 2.43 -18.44 1.32
CA TYR A 47 1.96 -17.93 2.61
C TYR A 47 0.91 -16.84 2.40
N LEU A 48 0.00 -16.71 3.36
CA LEU A 48 -0.94 -15.59 3.46
C LEU A 48 -0.95 -15.05 4.89
N ASN A 49 -1.12 -13.74 5.03
CA ASN A 49 -1.31 -13.10 6.33
C ASN A 49 -2.66 -12.38 6.34
N ARG A 50 -3.64 -12.94 7.07
CA ARG A 50 -5.01 -12.36 7.15
C ARG A 50 -5.03 -10.99 7.81
N THR A 51 -4.17 -10.77 8.79
CA THR A 51 -4.04 -9.48 9.47
C THR A 51 -3.54 -8.41 8.52
N GLU A 52 -2.51 -8.72 7.73
CA GLU A 52 -2.02 -7.82 6.69
C GLU A 52 -3.07 -7.58 5.62
N ALA A 53 -3.78 -8.62 5.18
CA ALA A 53 -4.86 -8.48 4.19
C ALA A 53 -5.96 -7.53 4.65
N ASN A 54 -6.37 -7.62 5.92
CA ASN A 54 -7.35 -6.72 6.50
C ASN A 54 -6.85 -5.28 6.59
N MET A 55 -5.57 -5.08 6.90
CA MET A 55 -4.96 -3.75 6.95
C MET A 55 -4.84 -3.11 5.56
N VAL A 56 -4.47 -3.91 4.54
CA VAL A 56 -4.42 -3.45 3.14
C VAL A 56 -5.81 -3.04 2.66
N GLU A 57 -6.84 -3.86 2.93
CA GLU A 57 -8.23 -3.56 2.59
C GLU A 57 -8.70 -2.25 3.26
N LYS A 58 -8.51 -2.11 4.57
CA LYS A 58 -8.86 -0.87 5.29
C LYS A 58 -8.16 0.36 4.72
N THR A 59 -6.88 0.22 4.35
CA THR A 59 -6.10 1.32 3.79
C THR A 59 -6.63 1.71 2.41
N ALA A 60 -6.85 0.74 1.53
CA ALA A 60 -7.40 0.97 0.20
C ALA A 60 -8.81 1.60 0.28
N THR A 61 -9.67 1.07 1.14
CA THR A 61 -11.01 1.60 1.41
C THR A 61 -10.94 3.05 1.91
N ARG A 62 -9.98 3.39 2.79
CA ARG A 62 -9.81 4.78 3.24
C ARG A 62 -9.37 5.70 2.10
N LEU A 63 -8.44 5.29 1.25
CA LEU A 63 -8.00 6.08 0.08
C LEU A 63 -9.16 6.37 -0.88
N VAL A 64 -10.00 5.37 -1.16
CA VAL A 64 -11.19 5.55 -1.98
C VAL A 64 -12.17 6.54 -1.34
N LYS A 65 -12.40 6.41 -0.02
CA LYS A 65 -13.23 7.36 0.73
C LYS A 65 -12.65 8.78 0.76
N SER A 66 -11.33 8.92 0.64
CA SER A 66 -10.62 10.20 0.53
C SER A 66 -10.61 10.77 -0.89
N GLY A 67 -11.26 10.13 -1.87
CA GLY A 67 -11.42 10.63 -3.23
C GLY A 67 -10.43 10.07 -4.27
N ILE A 68 -9.55 9.15 -3.87
CA ILE A 68 -8.67 8.45 -4.82
C ILE A 68 -9.46 7.41 -5.61
N LYS A 69 -9.33 7.43 -6.94
CA LYS A 69 -10.05 6.46 -7.77
C LYS A 69 -9.41 5.07 -7.65
N PRO A 70 -10.17 3.97 -7.72
CA PRO A 70 -9.62 2.62 -7.64
C PRO A 70 -8.49 2.34 -8.65
N GLU A 71 -8.57 2.92 -9.86
CA GLU A 71 -7.54 2.76 -10.91
C GLU A 71 -6.22 3.45 -10.56
N GLN A 72 -6.24 4.34 -9.56
CA GLN A 72 -5.07 5.00 -8.99
C GLN A 72 -4.57 4.29 -7.72
N ILE A 73 -4.94 3.04 -7.46
CA ILE A 73 -4.44 2.31 -6.29
C ILE A 73 -3.79 1.02 -6.77
N GLY A 74 -2.49 0.88 -6.49
CA GLY A 74 -1.74 -0.36 -6.73
C GLY A 74 -1.42 -1.06 -5.41
N ILE A 75 -1.75 -2.35 -5.32
CA ILE A 75 -1.30 -3.24 -4.23
C ILE A 75 -0.25 -4.17 -4.85
N ILE A 76 0.95 -4.16 -4.28
CA ILE A 76 2.08 -4.98 -4.72
C ILE A 76 2.41 -5.95 -3.59
N THR A 77 2.51 -7.24 -3.90
CA THR A 77 2.91 -8.30 -2.95
C THR A 77 3.84 -9.29 -3.67
N PRO A 78 4.88 -9.81 -3.00
CA PRO A 78 5.85 -10.72 -3.63
C PRO A 78 5.34 -12.16 -3.78
N TYR A 79 4.13 -12.49 -3.29
CA TYR A 79 3.59 -13.86 -3.32
C TYR A 79 2.43 -14.01 -4.30
N GLU A 80 2.41 -15.11 -5.05
CA GLU A 80 1.36 -15.48 -6.01
C GLU A 80 0.09 -16.05 -5.34
N GLY A 81 -0.25 -15.63 -4.12
CA GLY A 81 -1.48 -16.01 -3.44
C GLY A 81 -2.71 -15.42 -4.13
N VAL A 82 -3.13 -16.02 -5.24
CA VAL A 82 -4.28 -15.60 -6.06
C VAL A 82 -5.55 -15.60 -5.21
N GLY A 83 -6.08 -14.41 -4.94
CA GLY A 83 -7.34 -14.20 -4.22
C GLY A 83 -7.13 -13.70 -2.79
N VAL A 84 -6.93 -12.39 -2.63
CA VAL A 84 -6.96 -11.70 -1.31
C VAL A 84 -6.12 -12.40 -0.23
N GLY A 85 -4.96 -12.94 -0.63
CA GLY A 85 -3.94 -13.47 0.28
C GLY A 85 -2.76 -12.52 0.24
N VAL A 86 -2.79 -11.47 1.05
CA VAL A 86 -1.66 -10.54 1.17
C VAL A 86 -0.46 -11.32 1.67
N GLY A 87 0.51 -11.47 0.79
CA GLY A 87 1.78 -12.05 1.08
C GLY A 87 2.68 -11.04 1.77
N VAL A 88 3.33 -11.54 2.81
CA VAL A 88 4.25 -10.89 3.75
C VAL A 88 5.13 -9.85 3.05
N GLY A 89 4.89 -8.58 3.31
CA GLY A 89 5.71 -7.52 2.72
C GLY A 89 4.93 -6.25 2.47
N VAL A 90 4.95 -5.38 3.48
CA VAL A 90 5.00 -3.91 3.35
C VAL A 90 4.24 -3.36 2.14
N GLY A 91 2.94 -3.12 2.34
CA GLY A 91 2.16 -2.33 1.40
C GLY A 91 2.68 -0.90 1.36
N VAL A 92 3.66 -0.62 0.48
CA VAL A 92 3.88 0.74 0.01
C VAL A 92 2.65 1.06 -0.81
N VAL A 93 1.70 1.77 -0.21
CA VAL A 93 0.59 2.31 -0.98
C VAL A 93 1.18 3.41 -1.86
N LYS A 94 1.48 3.03 -3.09
CA LYS A 94 1.82 3.97 -4.13
C LYS A 94 0.51 4.50 -4.69
N VAL A 95 0.01 5.56 -4.08
CA VAL A 95 -0.92 6.45 -4.77
C VAL A 95 -0.10 7.10 -5.89
N PRO A 96 -0.48 6.95 -7.18
CA PRO A 96 0.02 7.80 -8.24
C PRO A 96 -0.34 9.23 -7.84
N LEU A 97 0.70 9.97 -7.48
CA LEU A 97 0.68 11.41 -7.29
C LEU A 97 0.85 12.06 -8.66
#